data_AF-A0A2E9HWE0-F1
#
_entry.id   AF-A0A2E9HWE0-F1
#
_cell.length_a   1.000
_cell.length_b   1.000
_cell.length_c   1.000
_cell.angle_alpha   90.00
_cell.angle_beta   90.00
_cell.angle_gamma   90.00
#
_symmetry.space_group_name_H-M   'P 1'
#
loop_
_entity.id
_entity.type
_entity.pdbx_description
1 polymer ?
#
loop_
_entity_poly.entity_id
_entity_poly.type
_entity_poly.pdbx_seq_one_letter_code
_entity_poly.pdbx_strand_id
1 'polypeptide(L)'
;MEKDVFHETVSETSKVSGDIVMGVMLTDDSPSDLPPTVITGIPTFWKRPEKPVPVCVRIVSKDGRYEAENTYMVPPGFDLDSADFPYTGEHADFLADRTAVALVVPDRCGNRNRTAVPTLWRATPRTQNSVLHVYLNAAGNPSSVAVGRGDRFFEACKDVSELTGLKYTADCAIPTEFLPPDKNAKLTFFITRSNTEESFVLEVSPVRPRD
;
A
#
# COMPACT_ATOMS: atom_id res chain seq x y z
N MET A 1 16.50 -11.77 -3.91
CA MET A 1 15.11 -12.04 -4.32
C MET A 1 15.12 -12.52 -5.75
N GLU A 2 14.43 -13.61 -6.03
CA GLU A 2 14.19 -14.06 -7.41
C GLU A 2 13.17 -13.09 -8.04
N LYS A 3 13.45 -12.64 -9.28
CA LYS A 3 12.68 -11.61 -9.96
C LYS A 3 11.72 -12.28 -10.95
N ASP A 4 10.46 -12.44 -10.57
CA ASP A 4 9.40 -12.64 -11.56
C ASP A 4 9.08 -11.30 -12.24
N VAL A 5 8.50 -11.34 -13.44
CA VAL A 5 8.08 -10.14 -14.18
C VAL A 5 6.74 -9.66 -13.62
N PHE A 6 6.52 -8.34 -13.59
CA PHE A 6 5.20 -7.82 -13.23
C PHE A 6 4.14 -8.28 -14.24
N HIS A 7 3.00 -8.75 -13.72
CA HIS A 7 1.79 -8.93 -14.50
C HIS A 7 1.07 -7.59 -14.60
N GLU A 8 1.15 -6.98 -15.79
CA GLU A 8 0.66 -5.62 -16.02
C GLU A 8 -0.66 -5.63 -16.76
N THR A 9 -1.50 -4.64 -16.47
CA THR A 9 -2.74 -4.39 -17.20
C THR A 9 -2.92 -2.90 -17.38
N VAL A 10 -2.95 -2.47 -18.64
CA VAL A 10 -3.31 -1.12 -19.06
C VAL A 10 -4.68 -1.16 -19.70
N SER A 11 -5.61 -0.34 -19.21
CA SER A 11 -7.00 -0.29 -19.68
C SER A 11 -7.36 1.10 -20.18
N GLU A 12 -8.24 1.16 -21.19
CA GLU A 12 -8.80 2.43 -21.67
C GLU A 12 -9.70 3.08 -20.61
N THR A 13 -10.38 2.25 -19.82
CA THR A 13 -11.28 2.67 -18.74
C THR A 13 -10.83 2.12 -17.39
N SER A 14 -11.24 2.79 -16.32
CA SER A 14 -11.00 2.33 -14.95
C SER A 14 -11.63 0.96 -14.70
N LYS A 15 -10.86 0.04 -14.12
CA LYS A 15 -11.34 -1.30 -13.75
C LYS A 15 -12.01 -1.25 -12.38
N VAL A 16 -13.22 -1.83 -12.28
CA VAL A 16 -13.92 -1.97 -10.99
C VAL A 16 -13.10 -2.86 -10.06
N SER A 17 -12.75 -2.36 -8.87
CA SER A 17 -12.06 -3.13 -7.83
C SER A 17 -13.03 -3.57 -6.75
N GLY A 18 -12.91 -4.83 -6.33
CA GLY A 18 -13.53 -5.31 -5.09
C GLY A 18 -12.71 -5.00 -3.84
N ASP A 19 -11.45 -4.57 -4.00
CA ASP A 19 -10.59 -4.25 -2.87
C ASP A 19 -10.90 -2.86 -2.31
N ILE A 20 -10.79 -2.72 -1.00
CA ILE A 20 -11.01 -1.45 -0.30
C ILE A 20 -9.69 -0.69 -0.13
N VAL A 21 -8.60 -1.37 0.22
CA VAL A 21 -7.29 -0.73 0.42
C VAL A 21 -6.50 -0.82 -0.88
N MET A 22 -6.19 0.35 -1.47
CA MET A 22 -5.41 0.43 -2.71
C MET A 22 -3.91 0.57 -2.46
N GLY A 23 -3.50 1.22 -1.37
CA GLY A 23 -2.10 1.40 -1.03
C GLY A 23 -1.88 1.76 0.44
N VAL A 24 -0.69 1.43 0.93
CA VAL A 24 -0.25 1.69 2.32
C VAL A 24 1.18 2.22 2.24
N MET A 25 1.34 3.53 2.36
CA MET A 25 2.57 4.23 2.01
C MET A 25 3.03 5.18 3.12
N LEU A 26 4.35 5.27 3.26
CA LEU A 26 5.07 6.28 4.03
C LEU A 26 5.53 7.41 3.11
N THR A 27 4.90 7.57 1.96
CA THR A 27 5.03 8.67 1.01
C THR A 27 3.62 9.04 0.56
N ASP A 28 3.46 10.21 -0.06
CA ASP A 28 2.25 10.49 -0.80
C ASP A 28 2.23 9.76 -2.16
N ASP A 29 1.14 9.92 -2.89
CA ASP A 29 0.86 9.30 -4.17
C ASP A 29 1.29 10.15 -5.36
N SER A 30 2.04 11.24 -5.13
CA SER A 30 2.35 12.23 -6.17
C SER A 30 3.11 11.64 -7.35
N PRO A 31 2.91 12.18 -8.57
CA PRO A 31 3.77 11.90 -9.72
C PRO A 31 5.24 12.21 -9.40
N SER A 32 6.15 11.46 -10.02
CA SER A 32 7.58 11.63 -9.81
C SER A 32 8.36 11.02 -10.97
N ASP A 33 9.42 11.72 -11.37
CA ASP A 33 10.38 11.28 -12.38
C ASP A 33 11.34 10.21 -11.86
N LEU A 34 11.31 9.90 -10.55
CA LEU A 34 12.09 8.81 -10.00
C LEU A 34 11.60 7.46 -10.56
N PRO A 35 12.52 6.53 -10.90
CA PRO A 35 12.15 5.21 -11.35
C PRO A 35 11.14 4.56 -10.40
N PRO A 36 10.08 3.90 -10.91
CA PRO A 36 9.14 3.20 -10.06
C PRO A 36 9.86 2.16 -9.19
N THR A 37 9.73 2.30 -7.87
CA THR A 37 10.38 1.43 -6.90
C THR A 37 9.55 1.43 -5.63
N VAL A 38 9.40 0.24 -5.05
CA VAL A 38 8.72 0.03 -3.77
C VAL A 38 9.76 -0.45 -2.78
N ILE A 39 9.89 0.24 -1.64
CA ILE A 39 10.84 -0.12 -0.59
C ILE A 39 10.06 -0.40 0.69
N THR A 40 10.35 -1.49 1.39
CA THR A 40 9.70 -1.81 2.67
C THR A 40 10.72 -2.11 3.77
N GLY A 41 10.29 -1.96 5.02
CA GLY A 41 10.95 -2.63 6.12
C GLY A 41 10.71 -4.14 6.05
N ILE A 42 11.50 -4.92 6.78
CA ILE A 42 11.40 -6.39 6.79
C ILE A 42 10.75 -6.86 8.10
N PRO A 43 9.49 -7.35 8.06
CA PRO A 43 8.88 -8.00 9.20
C PRO A 43 9.71 -9.18 9.71
N THR A 44 9.64 -9.47 11.01
CA THR A 44 10.45 -10.54 11.63
C THR A 44 10.27 -11.90 10.95
N PHE A 45 9.08 -12.20 10.44
CA PHE A 45 8.81 -13.47 9.75
C PHE A 45 9.37 -13.55 8.32
N TRP A 46 9.83 -12.42 7.75
CA TRP A 46 10.64 -12.39 6.52
C TRP A 46 12.14 -12.46 6.81
N LYS A 47 12.56 -12.25 8.07
CA LYS A 47 13.96 -12.37 8.46
C LYS A 47 14.30 -13.84 8.69
N ARG A 48 15.39 -14.27 8.05
CA ARG A 48 15.95 -15.62 8.11
C ARG A 48 14.88 -16.70 7.98
N PRO A 49 14.03 -16.65 6.95
CA PRO A 49 12.99 -17.64 6.82
C PRO A 49 13.64 -18.99 6.49
N GLU A 50 13.07 -20.09 6.98
CA GLU A 50 13.60 -21.43 6.68
C GLU A 50 13.31 -21.86 5.24
N LYS A 51 12.27 -21.27 4.63
CA LYS A 51 11.80 -21.53 3.26
C LYS A 51 11.52 -20.20 2.56
N PRO A 52 11.50 -20.16 1.21
CA PRO A 52 11.11 -18.96 0.49
C PRO A 52 9.73 -18.44 0.93
N VAL A 53 9.63 -17.14 1.23
CA VAL A 53 8.37 -16.48 1.63
C VAL A 53 7.86 -15.62 0.46
N PRO A 54 6.62 -15.82 -0.01
CA PRO A 54 6.05 -14.98 -1.05
C PRO A 54 5.65 -13.60 -0.50
N VAL A 55 5.86 -12.58 -1.32
CA VAL A 55 5.49 -11.19 -1.05
C VAL A 55 4.86 -10.60 -2.30
N CYS A 56 3.62 -10.18 -2.20
CA CYS A 56 2.91 -9.55 -3.31
C CYS A 56 3.14 -8.05 -3.24
N VAL A 57 3.56 -7.50 -4.36
CA VAL A 57 3.68 -6.06 -4.60
C VAL A 57 2.66 -5.71 -5.66
N ARG A 58 1.75 -4.80 -5.33
CA ARG A 58 0.78 -4.23 -6.26
C ARG A 58 1.00 -2.74 -6.41
N ILE A 59 0.93 -2.27 -7.65
CA ILE A 59 0.96 -0.85 -8.01
C ILE A 59 -0.32 -0.54 -8.78
N VAL A 60 -1.01 0.54 -8.42
CA VAL A 60 -2.24 0.96 -9.09
C VAL A 60 -2.25 2.47 -9.30
N SER A 61 -2.61 2.92 -10.51
CA SER A 61 -2.80 4.34 -10.78
C SER A 61 -4.11 4.86 -10.19
N LYS A 62 -4.16 6.15 -9.87
CA LYS A 62 -5.35 6.81 -9.31
C LYS A 62 -6.57 6.70 -10.21
N ASP A 63 -6.39 6.83 -11.52
CA ASP A 63 -7.43 6.69 -12.54
C ASP A 63 -7.86 5.22 -12.81
N GLY A 64 -7.24 4.25 -12.12
CA GLY A 64 -7.55 2.83 -12.26
C GLY A 64 -7.31 2.25 -13.64
N ARG A 65 -6.58 2.96 -14.51
CA ARG A 65 -6.22 2.52 -15.86
C ARG A 65 -4.97 1.65 -15.89
N TYR A 66 -4.20 1.64 -14.81
CA TYR A 66 -3.01 0.83 -14.68
C TYR A 66 -3.03 0.03 -13.39
N GLU A 67 -2.78 -1.26 -13.53
CA GLU A 67 -2.53 -2.20 -12.43
C GLU A 67 -1.30 -3.03 -12.79
N ALA A 68 -0.40 -3.22 -11.82
CA ALA A 68 0.70 -4.16 -11.95
C ALA A 68 0.85 -4.94 -10.65
N GLU A 69 0.98 -6.26 -10.75
CA GLU A 69 1.19 -7.16 -9.62
C GLU A 69 2.39 -8.06 -9.85
N ASN A 70 3.19 -8.29 -8.81
CA ASN A 70 4.30 -9.23 -8.84
C ASN A 70 4.45 -9.94 -7.50
N THR A 71 4.63 -11.26 -7.54
CA THR A 71 4.93 -12.06 -6.35
C THR A 71 6.44 -12.28 -6.28
N TYR A 72 7.09 -11.58 -5.35
CA TYR A 72 8.50 -11.79 -5.05
C TYR A 72 8.70 -12.93 -4.06
N MET A 73 9.85 -13.60 -4.18
CA MET A 73 10.26 -14.61 -3.22
C MET A 73 11.40 -14.08 -2.36
N VAL A 74 11.14 -13.91 -1.06
CA VAL A 74 12.16 -13.65 -0.04
C VAL A 74 12.91 -14.96 0.20
N PRO A 75 14.23 -15.03 -0.08
CA PRO A 75 14.97 -16.29 0.01
C PRO A 75 15.23 -16.71 1.47
N PRO A 76 15.52 -18.00 1.71
CA PRO A 76 15.98 -18.45 3.01
C PRO A 76 17.22 -17.68 3.48
N GLY A 77 17.31 -17.42 4.79
CA GLY A 77 18.46 -16.71 5.37
C GLY A 77 18.54 -15.21 5.04
N PHE A 78 17.50 -14.61 4.45
CA PHE A 78 17.44 -13.17 4.19
C PHE A 78 17.55 -12.36 5.49
N ASP A 79 18.56 -11.49 5.61
CA ASP A 79 18.93 -10.83 6.88
C ASP A 79 19.20 -9.33 6.69
N LEU A 80 18.39 -8.67 5.88
CA LEU A 80 18.41 -7.21 5.73
C LEU A 80 17.30 -6.56 6.55
N ASP A 81 17.45 -5.28 6.84
CA ASP A 81 16.44 -4.45 7.54
C ASP A 81 15.43 -3.82 6.57
N SER A 82 15.77 -3.73 5.29
CA SER A 82 14.94 -3.24 4.20
C SER A 82 14.98 -4.18 2.99
N ALA A 83 13.93 -4.14 2.16
CA ALA A 83 13.91 -4.77 0.85
C ALA A 83 13.44 -3.77 -0.20
N ASP A 84 14.15 -3.79 -1.33
CA ASP A 84 13.76 -3.11 -2.54
C ASP A 84 13.03 -4.09 -3.45
N PHE A 85 11.85 -3.67 -3.90
CA PHE A 85 11.05 -4.33 -4.92
C PHE A 85 11.08 -3.45 -6.18
N PRO A 86 12.14 -3.56 -7.00
CA PRO A 86 12.29 -2.73 -8.17
C PRO A 86 11.22 -3.07 -9.19
N TYR A 87 10.59 -2.05 -9.77
CA TYR A 87 9.69 -2.29 -10.88
C TYR A 87 10.45 -2.77 -12.12
N THR A 88 10.00 -3.89 -12.70
CA THR A 88 10.61 -4.54 -13.88
C THR A 88 9.65 -4.63 -15.07
N GLY A 89 8.52 -3.92 -15.04
CA GLY A 89 7.54 -3.89 -16.12
C GLY A 89 7.90 -2.92 -17.25
N GLU A 90 7.05 -2.88 -18.28
CA GLU A 90 7.30 -2.17 -19.54
C GLU A 90 6.74 -0.74 -19.55
N HIS A 91 5.93 -0.38 -18.55
CA HIS A 91 5.14 0.85 -18.49
C HIS A 91 5.65 1.84 -17.44
N ALA A 92 6.96 1.89 -17.21
CA ALA A 92 7.56 2.85 -16.28
C ALA A 92 7.19 4.30 -16.63
N ASP A 93 7.23 4.65 -17.91
CA ASP A 93 6.89 5.97 -18.43
C ASP A 93 5.40 6.31 -18.20
N PHE A 94 4.51 5.31 -18.31
CA PHE A 94 3.07 5.50 -18.03
C PHE A 94 2.83 5.91 -16.58
N LEU A 95 3.65 5.41 -15.66
CA LEU A 95 3.54 5.75 -14.25
C LEU A 95 4.15 7.11 -13.94
N ALA A 96 5.14 7.61 -14.71
CA ALA A 96 5.97 8.77 -14.34
C ALA A 96 5.15 10.04 -14.09
N ASP A 97 4.17 10.29 -14.96
CA ASP A 97 3.27 11.46 -14.93
C ASP A 97 1.98 11.22 -14.14
N ARG A 98 1.82 10.06 -13.50
CA ARG A 98 0.58 9.66 -12.83
C ARG A 98 0.74 9.52 -11.34
N THR A 99 -0.32 9.91 -10.67
CA THR A 99 -0.56 9.58 -9.28
C THR A 99 -0.80 8.08 -9.16
N ALA A 100 -0.05 7.41 -8.28
CA ALA A 100 -0.11 5.97 -8.13
C ALA A 100 0.22 5.56 -6.69
N VAL A 101 -0.31 4.41 -6.29
CA VAL A 101 -0.15 3.86 -4.96
C VAL A 101 0.40 2.45 -5.01
N ALA A 102 1.19 2.10 -3.99
CA ALA A 102 1.74 0.76 -3.81
C ALA A 102 1.12 0.07 -2.58
N LEU A 103 0.88 -1.23 -2.71
CA LEU A 103 0.47 -2.11 -1.64
C LEU A 103 1.40 -3.32 -1.59
N VAL A 104 1.94 -3.61 -0.40
CA VAL A 104 2.75 -4.80 -0.17
C VAL A 104 2.10 -5.67 0.90
N VAL A 105 1.91 -6.95 0.58
CA VAL A 105 1.32 -7.94 1.49
C VAL A 105 2.19 -9.20 1.56
N PRO A 106 2.31 -9.84 2.73
CA PRO A 106 3.11 -11.03 2.93
C PRO A 106 2.38 -12.29 2.48
N ASP A 107 2.13 -12.39 1.18
CA ASP A 107 1.54 -13.56 0.54
C ASP A 107 1.75 -13.50 -0.99
N ARG A 108 1.25 -14.49 -1.73
CA ARG A 108 1.14 -14.43 -3.19
C ARG A 108 0.07 -13.43 -3.62
N CYS A 109 0.25 -12.83 -4.79
CA CYS A 109 -0.79 -12.01 -5.40
C CYS A 109 -2.05 -12.84 -5.68
N GLY A 110 -3.22 -12.19 -5.57
CA GLY A 110 -4.54 -12.86 -5.60
C GLY A 110 -5.05 -13.31 -4.23
N ASN A 111 -4.21 -13.37 -3.19
CA ASN A 111 -4.66 -13.66 -1.82
C ASN A 111 -5.12 -12.38 -1.11
N ARG A 112 -6.29 -12.44 -0.46
CA ARG A 112 -6.87 -11.32 0.31
C ARG A 112 -6.31 -11.25 1.73
N ASN A 113 -4.98 -11.19 1.84
CA ASN A 113 -4.32 -11.02 3.13
C ASN A 113 -4.70 -9.67 3.75
N ARG A 114 -4.90 -9.63 5.06
CA ARG A 114 -5.30 -8.43 5.81
C ARG A 114 -4.13 -7.71 6.46
N THR A 115 -2.91 -8.24 6.35
CA THR A 115 -1.71 -7.57 6.84
C THR A 115 -0.98 -6.88 5.68
N ALA A 116 -0.82 -5.56 5.76
CA ALA A 116 0.00 -4.78 4.85
C ALA A 116 1.33 -4.40 5.50
N VAL A 117 2.37 -4.29 4.68
CA VAL A 117 3.67 -3.73 5.09
C VAL A 117 3.74 -2.29 4.56
N PRO A 118 4.01 -1.28 5.41
CA PRO A 118 4.21 0.08 4.95
C PRO A 118 5.33 0.19 3.93
N THR A 119 5.11 0.98 2.89
CA THR A 119 6.02 1.09 1.76
C THR A 119 6.46 2.52 1.52
N LEU A 120 7.67 2.72 1.01
CA LEU A 120 8.06 3.95 0.35
C LEU A 120 7.86 3.75 -1.15
N TRP A 121 7.09 4.62 -1.78
CA TRP A 121 6.88 4.63 -3.22
C TRP A 121 7.75 5.70 -3.86
N ARG A 122 8.54 5.33 -4.88
CA ARG A 122 9.40 6.26 -5.63
C ARG A 122 10.21 7.19 -4.75
N ALA A 123 10.81 6.61 -3.72
CA ALA A 123 11.57 7.34 -2.74
C ALA A 123 12.84 6.56 -2.40
N THR A 124 13.72 7.22 -1.66
CA THR A 124 14.92 6.58 -1.11
C THR A 124 14.62 6.04 0.28
N PRO A 125 15.35 5.04 0.79
CA PRO A 125 15.17 4.54 2.17
C PRO A 125 15.29 5.64 3.25
N ARG A 126 16.02 6.72 2.94
CA ARG A 126 16.19 7.90 3.82
C ARG A 126 14.98 8.82 3.89
N THR A 127 14.00 8.64 3.01
CA THR A 127 12.76 9.42 3.02
C THR A 127 11.92 8.98 4.22
N GLN A 128 12.23 9.49 5.40
CA GLN A 128 11.46 9.24 6.61
C GLN A 128 10.27 10.20 6.68
N ASN A 129 9.07 9.69 6.44
CA ASN A 129 7.86 10.43 6.75
C ASN A 129 7.29 10.03 8.11
N SER A 130 6.79 11.05 8.81
CA SER A 130 6.08 10.93 10.08
C SER A 130 4.62 10.52 9.91
N VAL A 131 4.15 10.28 8.69
CA VAL A 131 2.76 9.97 8.35
C VAL A 131 2.67 8.68 7.54
N LEU A 132 1.71 7.83 7.90
CA LEU A 132 1.27 6.67 7.14
C LEU A 132 0.02 7.06 6.35
N HIS A 133 0.09 7.02 5.03
CA HIS A 133 -1.04 7.19 4.13
C HIS A 133 -1.66 5.84 3.81
N VAL A 134 -2.98 5.73 3.96
CA VAL A 134 -3.76 4.58 3.50
C VAL A 134 -4.81 5.04 2.52
N TYR A 135 -4.66 4.61 1.27
CA TYR A 135 -5.53 5.01 0.17
C TYR A 135 -6.67 4.02 0.01
N LEU A 136 -7.91 4.50 0.07
CA LEU A 136 -9.11 3.67 0.04
C LEU A 136 -9.97 3.90 -1.21
N ASN A 137 -10.48 2.79 -1.74
CA ASN A 137 -11.64 2.80 -2.63
C ASN A 137 -12.93 3.03 -1.83
N ALA A 138 -13.16 4.28 -1.44
CA ALA A 138 -14.37 4.70 -0.77
C ALA A 138 -15.52 5.05 -1.74
N ALA A 139 -15.27 5.00 -3.06
CA ALA A 139 -16.24 5.37 -4.10
C ALA A 139 -16.90 6.75 -3.88
N GLY A 140 -16.10 7.73 -3.43
CA GLY A 140 -16.55 9.09 -3.11
C GLY A 140 -17.36 9.23 -1.81
N ASN A 141 -17.51 8.14 -1.04
CA ASN A 141 -18.24 8.20 0.22
C ASN A 141 -17.36 8.74 1.36
N PRO A 142 -17.94 9.44 2.34
CA PRO A 142 -17.25 9.81 3.57
C PRO A 142 -16.62 8.59 4.23
N SER A 143 -15.38 8.76 4.71
CA SER A 143 -14.66 7.71 5.39
C SER A 143 -13.83 8.24 6.56
N SER A 144 -13.55 7.37 7.52
CA SER A 144 -12.70 7.66 8.67
C SER A 144 -11.85 6.45 9.04
N VAL A 145 -10.77 6.70 9.79
CA VAL A 145 -9.87 5.66 10.29
C VAL A 145 -9.76 5.75 11.81
N ALA A 146 -9.71 4.57 12.44
CA ALA A 146 -9.39 4.41 13.84
C ALA A 146 -8.18 3.50 14.02
N VAL A 147 -7.26 3.87 14.92
CA VAL A 147 -6.18 2.99 15.37
C VAL A 147 -6.62 2.29 16.65
N GLY A 148 -6.54 0.96 16.69
CA GLY A 148 -6.97 0.17 17.85
C GLY A 148 -8.49 0.11 17.96
N ARG A 149 -9.05 0.67 19.03
CA ARG A 149 -10.51 0.86 19.19
C ARG A 149 -10.93 2.33 18.99
N GLY A 150 -10.07 3.14 18.38
CA GLY A 150 -10.25 4.60 18.28
C GLY A 150 -9.78 5.37 19.51
N ASP A 151 -9.22 4.67 20.50
CA ASP A 151 -8.66 5.23 21.73
C ASP A 151 -7.34 5.99 21.51
N ARG A 152 -6.59 5.62 20.48
CA ARG A 152 -5.29 6.22 20.15
C ARG A 152 -5.39 7.33 19.12
N PHE A 153 -6.22 7.12 18.12
CA PHE A 153 -6.37 7.99 16.97
C PHE A 153 -7.70 7.67 16.28
N PHE A 154 -8.43 8.72 15.93
CA PHE A 154 -9.64 8.66 15.13
C PHE A 154 -9.73 9.94 14.31
N GLU A 155 -9.76 9.83 12.98
CA GLU A 155 -9.84 10.99 12.10
C GLU A 155 -10.61 10.68 10.82
N ALA A 156 -11.26 11.70 10.26
CA ALA A 156 -11.85 11.61 8.94
C ALA A 156 -10.75 11.52 7.87
N CYS A 157 -10.92 10.64 6.89
CA CYS A 157 -10.02 10.56 5.76
C CYS A 157 -10.31 11.72 4.80
N LYS A 158 -9.26 12.24 4.17
CA LYS A 158 -9.38 13.29 3.17
C LYS A 158 -10.06 12.73 1.93
N ASP A 159 -11.11 13.40 1.46
CA ASP A 159 -11.68 13.13 0.14
C ASP A 159 -10.70 13.61 -0.93
N VAL A 160 -10.24 12.67 -1.75
CA VAL A 160 -9.32 12.91 -2.87
C VAL A 160 -9.98 12.56 -4.20
N SER A 161 -11.31 12.52 -4.23
CA SER A 161 -12.10 12.27 -5.43
C SER A 161 -11.93 13.38 -6.49
N GLU A 162 -12.11 12.97 -7.74
CA GLU A 162 -12.06 13.81 -8.95
C GLU A 162 -13.19 13.41 -9.89
N LEU A 163 -13.38 14.17 -10.97
CA LEU A 163 -14.60 14.13 -11.80
C LEU A 163 -14.94 12.75 -12.39
N THR A 164 -13.99 11.84 -12.64
CA THR A 164 -14.29 10.53 -13.25
C THR A 164 -13.29 9.42 -12.94
N GLY A 165 -13.80 8.19 -12.75
CA GLY A 165 -13.08 6.94 -13.01
C GLY A 165 -12.00 6.55 -12.01
N LEU A 166 -12.07 6.98 -10.76
CA LEU A 166 -10.98 6.75 -9.81
C LEU A 166 -10.99 5.35 -9.19
N LYS A 167 -9.79 4.83 -8.95
CA LYS A 167 -9.56 3.59 -8.22
C LYS A 167 -9.66 3.77 -6.70
N TYR A 168 -9.22 4.93 -6.21
CA TYR A 168 -9.35 5.34 -4.82
C TYR A 168 -9.82 6.78 -4.72
N THR A 169 -10.53 7.07 -3.64
CA THR A 169 -11.18 8.37 -3.44
C THR A 169 -10.98 8.92 -2.03
N ALA A 170 -10.28 8.20 -1.15
CA ALA A 170 -9.96 8.67 0.18
C ALA A 170 -8.48 8.41 0.53
N ASP A 171 -7.87 9.38 1.21
CA ASP A 171 -6.54 9.28 1.82
C ASP A 171 -6.67 9.43 3.34
N CYS A 172 -6.40 8.34 4.06
CA CYS A 172 -6.36 8.33 5.51
C CYS A 172 -4.92 8.52 5.98
N ALA A 173 -4.58 9.74 6.42
CA ALA A 173 -3.27 10.10 6.95
C ALA A 173 -3.21 9.84 8.46
N ILE A 174 -2.40 8.86 8.89
CA ILE A 174 -2.19 8.53 10.30
C ILE A 174 -0.79 8.94 10.72
N PRO A 175 -0.61 9.90 11.64
CA PRO A 175 0.69 10.21 12.21
C PRO A 175 1.27 8.96 12.88
N THR A 176 2.51 8.65 12.53
CA THR A 176 3.13 7.37 12.87
C THR A 176 3.45 7.21 14.35
N GLU A 177 3.37 8.29 15.13
CA GLU A 177 3.42 8.31 16.60
C GLU A 177 2.20 7.66 17.26
N PHE A 178 1.04 7.61 16.56
CA PHE A 178 -0.15 6.91 17.05
C PHE A 178 -0.12 5.41 16.75
N LEU A 179 0.80 4.96 15.90
CA LEU A 179 0.97 3.54 15.58
C LEU A 179 1.78 2.84 16.70
N PRO A 180 1.40 1.62 17.12
CA PRO A 180 2.22 0.83 18.03
C PRO A 180 3.63 0.59 17.44
N PRO A 181 4.71 0.79 18.22
CA PRO A 181 6.08 0.70 17.71
C PRO A 181 6.55 -0.73 17.42
N ASP A 182 6.06 -1.73 18.18
CA ASP A 182 6.63 -3.08 18.18
C ASP A 182 5.61 -4.19 17.83
N LYS A 183 4.42 -3.83 17.38
CA LYS A 183 3.38 -4.81 17.00
C LYS A 183 2.53 -4.28 15.86
N ASN A 184 1.82 -5.17 15.17
CA ASN A 184 0.89 -4.78 14.11
C ASN A 184 -0.12 -3.75 14.63
N ALA A 185 -0.28 -2.66 13.88
CA ALA A 185 -1.33 -1.68 14.10
C ALA A 185 -2.63 -2.22 13.51
N LYS A 186 -3.69 -2.32 14.32
CA LYS A 186 -5.03 -2.63 13.82
C LYS A 186 -5.71 -1.32 13.41
N LEU A 187 -5.86 -1.09 12.11
CA LEU A 187 -6.60 0.02 11.55
C LEU A 187 -8.02 -0.44 11.23
N THR A 188 -9.01 0.33 11.69
CA THR A 188 -10.41 0.12 11.33
C THR A 188 -10.87 1.31 10.51
N PHE A 189 -11.31 1.05 9.29
CA PHE A 189 -11.86 2.05 8.37
C PHE A 189 -13.37 1.97 8.38
N PHE A 190 -14.03 3.11 8.49
CA PHE A 190 -15.47 3.24 8.41
C PHE A 190 -15.81 3.96 7.11
N ILE A 191 -16.74 3.41 6.32
CA ILE A 191 -17.20 4.00 5.06
C ILE A 191 -18.72 4.11 5.12
N THR A 192 -19.25 5.33 4.99
CA THR A 192 -20.69 5.58 5.07
C THR A 192 -21.33 5.50 3.69
N ARG A 193 -22.08 4.44 3.41
CA ARG A 193 -22.80 4.24 2.12
C ARG A 193 -24.30 4.24 2.35
N SER A 194 -25.04 5.11 1.66
CA SER A 194 -26.51 5.08 1.67
C SER A 194 -27.15 4.99 3.07
N ASN A 195 -26.60 5.72 4.05
CA ASN A 195 -26.98 5.73 5.47
C ASN A 195 -26.65 4.45 6.28
N THR A 196 -25.86 3.53 5.74
CA THR A 196 -25.25 2.42 6.49
C THR A 196 -23.75 2.60 6.60
N GLU A 197 -23.17 2.26 7.75
CA GLU A 197 -21.72 2.26 7.94
C GLU A 197 -21.17 0.85 7.73
N GLU A 198 -20.25 0.72 6.78
CA GLU A 198 -19.45 -0.50 6.59
C GLU A 198 -18.11 -0.31 7.29
N SER A 199 -17.62 -1.35 7.98
CA SER A 199 -16.30 -1.33 8.62
C SER A 199 -15.36 -2.36 8.01
N PHE A 200 -14.11 -1.96 7.80
CA PHE A 200 -13.05 -2.79 7.25
C PHE A 200 -11.83 -2.74 8.16
N VAL A 201 -11.21 -3.89 8.39
CA VAL A 201 -10.04 -4.00 9.26
C VAL A 201 -8.82 -4.34 8.42
N LEU A 202 -7.76 -3.55 8.60
CA LEU A 202 -6.42 -3.80 8.07
C LEU A 202 -5.44 -3.89 9.24
N GLU A 203 -4.57 -4.89 9.21
CA GLU A 203 -3.38 -4.90 10.04
C GLU A 203 -2.21 -4.28 9.29
N VAL A 204 -1.44 -3.42 9.94
CA VAL A 204 -0.25 -2.80 9.36
C VAL A 204 0.97 -3.19 10.17
N SER A 205 1.98 -3.75 9.50
CA SER A 205 3.23 -4.13 10.14
C SER A 205 3.95 -2.91 10.74
N PRO A 206 4.57 -3.02 11.93
CA PRO A 206 5.27 -1.89 12.55
C PRO A 206 6.58 -1.53 11.84
N VAL A 207 7.06 -2.40 10.94
CA VAL A 207 8.35 -2.23 10.28
C VAL A 207 8.32 -1.06 9.32
N ARG A 208 9.46 -0.36 9.27
CA ARG A 208 9.70 0.75 8.35
C ARG A 208 11.03 0.51 7.66
N PRO A 209 11.20 0.95 6.41
CA PRO A 209 12.51 0.95 5.77
C PRO A 209 13.53 1.65 6.67
N ARG A 210 14.70 1.02 6.83
CA ARG A 210 15.87 1.57 7.51
C ARG A 210 17.05 1.47 6.55
N ASP A 211 17.99 2.41 6.69
CA ASP A 211 19.29 2.39 6.02
C ASP A 211 20.11 1.16 6.44
#